data_AF-A0A4R2CDD7-F1
#
_entry.id   AF-A0A4R2CDD7-F1
#
_cell.length_a   1.000
_cell.length_b   1.000
_cell.length_c   1.000
_cell.angle_alpha   90.00
_cell.angle_beta   90.00
_cell.angle_gamma   90.00
#
_symmetry.space_group_name_H-M   'P 1'
#
loop_
_entity.id
_entity.type
_entity.pdbx_description
1 polymer ?
#
loop_
_entity_poly.entity_id
_entity_poly.type
_entity_poly.pdbx_seq_one_letter_code
_entity_poly.pdbx_strand_id
1 'polypeptide(L)'
;MSVPANSAVKTYRYLRLAMIAMIGLLVTSLVIEWWNTGPSCLQTSISAYYYTPAQAIFVGILITIGACMVILKGSTEPEDILLNVAGMLAPAVALVPTPGEGTCRSVPATFGDPSANIANNMLALFIIGAPCLVLTAVFVLRSKPELKYLAGLAVAAAVFVGGIVWFFWNREGFDEGAHYTAALAMFICIIIVVIVNAQQYHRKPATASKPSTRNPYAVIAVAMVVAPLLLAAYKWIFGWDHAVLWIEGVLIFLFALFWISQTKELWNEGLREEVGPQQQPGTPDQPSPAYRSTS
;
A
#
# COMPACT_ATOMS: atom_id res chain seq x y z
N MET A 1 -26.49 7.65 11.33
CA MET A 1 -25.82 7.59 10.00
C MET A 1 -26.82 7.13 8.96
N SER A 2 -26.78 7.68 7.75
CA SER A 2 -27.62 7.23 6.64
C SER A 2 -27.22 5.82 6.16
N VAL A 3 -28.12 5.10 5.47
CA VAL A 3 -27.81 3.77 4.91
C VAL A 3 -26.55 3.78 4.03
N PRO A 4 -26.34 4.78 3.12
CA PRO A 4 -25.10 4.87 2.32
C PRO A 4 -23.83 5.02 3.16
N ALA A 5 -23.86 5.81 4.24
CA ALA A 5 -22.70 6.00 5.11
C ALA A 5 -22.31 4.69 5.83
N ASN A 6 -23.29 3.90 6.27
CA ASN A 6 -23.03 2.60 6.90
C ASN A 6 -22.40 1.61 5.89
N SER A 7 -22.88 1.60 4.65
CA SER A 7 -22.29 0.77 3.58
C SER A 7 -20.84 1.14 3.29
N ALA A 8 -20.52 2.43 3.24
CA ALA A 8 -19.13 2.89 3.07
C ALA A 8 -18.23 2.42 4.22
N VAL A 9 -18.64 2.59 5.48
CA VAL A 9 -17.86 2.13 6.64
C VAL A 9 -17.59 0.63 6.58
N LYS A 10 -18.58 -0.18 6.17
CA LYS A 10 -18.39 -1.63 5.98
C LYS A 10 -17.36 -1.95 4.90
N THR A 11 -17.41 -1.26 3.76
CA THR A 11 -16.42 -1.44 2.68
C THR A 11 -15.00 -1.18 3.18
N TYR A 12 -14.76 -0.06 3.89
CA TYR A 12 -13.44 0.26 4.44
C TYR A 12 -12.94 -0.82 5.39
N ARG A 13 -13.82 -1.30 6.26
CA ARG A 13 -13.51 -2.38 7.20
C ARG A 13 -13.09 -3.66 6.46
N TYR A 14 -13.84 -4.04 5.43
CA TYR A 14 -13.55 -5.25 4.67
C TYR A 14 -12.27 -5.15 3.86
N LEU A 15 -11.96 -3.99 3.28
CA LEU A 15 -10.69 -3.76 2.58
C LEU A 15 -9.49 -3.92 3.52
N ARG A 16 -9.57 -3.35 4.73
CA ARG A 16 -8.49 -3.52 5.74
C ARG A 16 -8.34 -4.96 6.21
N LEU A 17 -9.46 -5.64 6.47
CA LEU A 17 -9.46 -7.05 6.83
C LEU A 17 -8.92 -7.94 5.69
N ALA A 18 -9.23 -7.61 4.44
CA ALA A 18 -8.71 -8.31 3.27
C ALA A 18 -7.18 -8.19 3.20
N MET A 19 -6.61 -6.99 3.41
CA MET A 19 -5.15 -6.81 3.44
C MET A 19 -4.49 -7.65 4.54
N ILE A 20 -5.07 -7.68 5.75
CA ILE A 20 -4.58 -8.53 6.85
C ILE A 20 -4.66 -10.02 6.47
N ALA A 21 -5.78 -10.45 5.89
CA ALA A 21 -5.97 -11.84 5.48
C ALA A 21 -4.99 -12.26 4.36
N MET A 22 -4.74 -11.39 3.38
CA MET A 22 -3.78 -11.63 2.30
C MET A 22 -2.34 -11.76 2.83
N ILE A 23 -1.96 -10.98 3.83
CA ILE A 23 -0.66 -11.14 4.50
C ILE A 23 -0.60 -12.47 5.25
N GLY A 24 -1.68 -12.86 5.96
CA GLY A 24 -1.76 -14.17 6.60
C GLY A 24 -1.66 -15.33 5.60
N LEU A 25 -2.28 -15.19 4.43
CA LEU A 25 -2.20 -16.15 3.33
C LEU A 25 -0.78 -16.29 2.78
N LEU A 26 -0.07 -15.17 2.59
CA LEU A 26 1.35 -15.18 2.21
C LEU A 26 2.17 -15.96 3.25
N VAL A 27 2.09 -15.57 4.54
CA VAL A 27 2.85 -16.24 5.61
C VAL A 27 2.57 -17.74 5.64
N THR A 28 1.30 -18.13 5.52
CA THR A 28 0.90 -19.55 5.48
C THR A 28 1.55 -20.27 4.30
N SER A 29 1.53 -19.67 3.11
CA SER A 29 2.17 -20.26 1.91
C SER A 29 3.68 -20.40 2.07
N LEU A 30 4.36 -19.41 2.66
CA LEU A 30 5.81 -19.46 2.89
C LEU A 30 6.19 -20.54 3.91
N VAL A 31 5.39 -20.71 4.97
CA VAL A 31 5.60 -21.74 6.00
C VAL A 31 5.38 -23.14 5.43
N ILE A 32 4.35 -23.34 4.59
CA ILE A 32 4.12 -24.62 3.92
C ILE A 32 5.30 -24.97 3.02
N GLU A 33 5.80 -24.02 2.23
CA GLU A 33 6.97 -24.24 1.38
C GLU A 33 8.21 -24.58 2.20
N TRP A 34 8.48 -23.81 3.27
CA TRP A 34 9.60 -24.07 4.18
C TRP A 34 9.51 -25.44 4.87
N TRP A 35 8.31 -25.89 5.22
CA TRP A 35 8.10 -27.22 5.79
C TRP A 35 8.46 -28.33 4.79
N ASN A 36 8.18 -28.12 3.50
CA ASN A 36 8.46 -29.08 2.45
C ASN A 36 9.94 -29.07 2.00
N THR A 37 10.64 -27.95 2.10
CA THR A 37 12.09 -27.85 1.79
C THR A 37 12.97 -28.31 2.96
N GLY A 38 12.46 -28.23 4.18
CA GLY A 38 13.18 -28.55 5.41
C GLY A 38 13.83 -27.31 6.06
N PRO A 39 14.14 -27.40 7.38
CA PRO A 39 14.49 -26.24 8.20
C PRO A 39 15.77 -25.52 7.79
N SER A 40 16.67 -26.19 7.06
CA SER A 40 17.95 -25.63 6.60
C SER A 40 17.88 -24.89 5.26
N CYS A 41 16.72 -24.87 4.59
CA CYS A 41 16.59 -24.27 3.26
C CYS A 41 15.52 -23.17 3.25
N LEU A 42 15.98 -21.92 3.31
CA LEU A 42 15.16 -20.71 3.18
C LEU A 42 15.66 -19.89 1.99
N GLN A 43 14.76 -19.23 1.28
CA GLN A 43 15.15 -18.28 0.24
C GLN A 43 15.84 -17.04 0.85
N THR A 44 16.56 -16.28 0.02
CA THR A 44 17.27 -15.06 0.45
C THR A 44 16.37 -13.83 0.49
N SER A 45 15.20 -13.88 -0.15
CA SER A 45 14.13 -12.88 -0.11
C SER A 45 12.74 -13.53 -0.16
N ILE A 46 11.71 -12.81 0.24
CA ILE A 46 10.30 -13.19 0.05
C ILE A 46 9.97 -13.19 -1.45
N SER A 47 10.50 -12.24 -2.22
CA SER A 47 10.29 -12.17 -3.67
C SER A 47 10.83 -13.38 -4.43
N ALA A 48 11.88 -14.05 -3.93
CA ALA A 48 12.39 -15.28 -4.52
C ALA A 48 11.42 -16.46 -4.41
N TYR A 49 10.41 -16.40 -3.53
CA TYR A 49 9.33 -17.40 -3.50
C TYR A 49 8.42 -17.34 -4.74
N TYR A 50 8.55 -16.32 -5.60
CA TYR A 50 8.00 -16.33 -6.96
C TYR A 50 8.42 -17.59 -7.74
N TYR A 51 9.59 -18.14 -7.44
CA TYR A 51 10.18 -19.26 -8.16
C TYR A 51 9.91 -20.63 -7.51
N THR A 52 8.92 -20.69 -6.63
CA THR A 52 8.52 -21.86 -5.83
C THR A 52 7.03 -22.15 -6.03
N PRO A 53 6.48 -23.27 -5.51
CA PRO A 53 5.03 -23.48 -5.47
C PRO A 53 4.21 -22.33 -4.85
N ALA A 54 4.81 -21.46 -4.04
CA ALA A 54 4.17 -20.28 -3.49
C ALA A 54 3.90 -19.15 -4.50
N GLN A 55 4.36 -19.26 -5.76
CA GLN A 55 4.25 -18.23 -6.80
C GLN A 55 2.84 -17.64 -6.93
N ALA A 56 1.82 -18.49 -7.05
CA ALA A 56 0.45 -18.05 -7.26
C ALA A 56 -0.07 -17.20 -6.08
N ILE A 57 0.31 -17.57 -4.86
CA ILE A 57 -0.04 -16.81 -3.67
C ILE A 57 0.72 -15.48 -3.63
N PHE A 58 2.03 -15.49 -3.89
CA PHE A 58 2.84 -14.27 -3.93
C PHE A 58 2.30 -13.25 -4.95
N VAL A 59 1.97 -13.68 -6.16
CA VAL A 59 1.40 -12.79 -7.19
C VAL A 59 -0.01 -12.34 -6.79
N GLY A 60 -0.87 -13.28 -6.38
CA GLY A 60 -2.27 -12.99 -6.06
C GLY A 60 -2.45 -12.01 -4.92
N ILE A 61 -1.64 -12.12 -3.86
CA ILE A 61 -1.73 -11.22 -2.70
C ILE A 61 -1.24 -9.82 -3.04
N LEU A 62 -0.20 -9.66 -3.85
CA LEU A 62 0.31 -8.34 -4.26
C LEU A 62 -0.70 -7.60 -5.15
N ILE A 63 -1.32 -8.29 -6.12
CA ILE A 63 -2.39 -7.71 -6.95
C ILE A 63 -3.58 -7.29 -6.07
N THR A 64 -3.99 -8.15 -5.14
CA THR A 64 -5.15 -7.89 -4.27
C THR A 64 -4.89 -6.76 -3.29
N ILE A 65 -3.74 -6.76 -2.61
CA ILE A 65 -3.34 -5.68 -1.69
C ILE A 65 -3.17 -4.38 -2.47
N GLY A 66 -2.57 -4.41 -3.66
CA GLY A 66 -2.44 -3.26 -4.54
C GLY A 66 -3.80 -2.63 -4.86
N ALA A 67 -4.76 -3.44 -5.32
CA ALA A 67 -6.12 -2.98 -5.56
C ALA A 67 -6.80 -2.44 -4.30
N CYS A 68 -6.63 -3.10 -3.15
CA CYS A 68 -7.18 -2.62 -1.88
C CYS A 68 -6.61 -1.25 -1.49
N MET A 69 -5.32 -1.01 -1.69
CA MET A 69 -4.67 0.28 -1.40
C MET A 69 -5.16 1.40 -2.32
N VAL A 70 -5.41 1.12 -3.61
CA VAL A 70 -5.97 2.12 -4.54
C VAL A 70 -7.43 2.44 -4.22
N ILE A 71 -8.22 1.43 -3.82
CA ILE A 71 -9.65 1.61 -3.53
C ILE A 71 -9.86 2.28 -2.16
N LEU A 72 -8.99 1.99 -1.19
CA LEU A 72 -9.10 2.53 0.16
C LEU A 72 -8.61 3.98 0.18
N LYS A 73 -9.56 4.91 0.24
CA LYS A 73 -9.22 6.33 0.33
C LYS A 73 -8.55 6.67 1.67
N GLY A 74 -7.51 7.50 1.59
CA GLY A 74 -6.74 7.99 2.74
C GLY A 74 -7.53 9.01 3.57
N SER A 75 -7.16 9.20 4.84
CA SER A 75 -7.78 10.23 5.70
C SER A 75 -7.24 11.63 5.42
N THR A 76 -6.15 11.74 4.66
CA THR A 76 -5.56 13.01 4.23
C THR A 76 -5.01 12.88 2.81
N GLU A 77 -4.77 14.00 2.16
CA GLU A 77 -4.26 14.04 0.79
C GLU A 77 -2.93 13.29 0.61
N PRO A 78 -1.90 13.48 1.47
CA PRO A 78 -0.64 12.75 1.31
C PRO A 78 -0.81 11.25 1.51
N GLU A 79 -1.63 10.83 2.48
CA GLU A 79 -1.93 9.42 2.73
C GLU A 79 -2.61 8.78 1.52
N ASP A 80 -3.60 9.46 0.93
CA ASP A 80 -4.35 8.99 -0.23
C ASP A 80 -3.45 8.85 -1.47
N ILE A 81 -2.63 9.86 -1.78
CA ILE A 81 -1.71 9.82 -2.93
C ILE A 81 -0.69 8.69 -2.76
N LEU A 82 -0.08 8.57 -1.58
CA LEU A 82 0.95 7.56 -1.33
C LEU A 82 0.39 6.14 -1.33
N LEU A 83 -0.82 5.91 -0.79
CA LEU A 83 -1.49 4.62 -0.87
C LEU A 83 -1.83 4.26 -2.32
N ASN A 84 -2.33 5.21 -3.12
CA ASN A 84 -2.58 5.00 -4.54
C ASN A 84 -1.30 4.62 -5.29
N VAL A 85 -0.20 5.34 -5.06
CA VAL A 85 1.10 5.03 -5.69
C VAL A 85 1.62 3.66 -5.26
N ALA A 86 1.62 3.35 -3.97
CA ALA A 86 1.99 2.02 -3.49
C ALA A 86 1.13 0.93 -4.12
N GLY A 87 -0.17 1.19 -4.27
CA GLY A 87 -1.13 0.29 -4.89
C GLY A 87 -0.88 0.05 -6.37
N MET A 88 -0.45 1.07 -7.11
CA MET A 88 -0.04 0.95 -8.51
C MET A 88 1.29 0.22 -8.70
N LEU A 89 2.21 0.32 -7.73
CA LEU A 89 3.51 -0.35 -7.78
C LEU A 89 3.42 -1.84 -7.42
N ALA A 90 2.49 -2.25 -6.57
CA ALA A 90 2.35 -3.65 -6.13
C ALA A 90 2.16 -4.65 -7.30
N PRO A 91 1.31 -4.40 -8.33
CA PRO A 91 1.28 -5.22 -9.53
C PRO A 91 2.60 -5.32 -10.28
N ALA A 92 3.40 -4.24 -10.35
CA ALA A 92 4.71 -4.30 -10.99
C ALA A 92 5.67 -5.22 -10.22
N VAL A 93 5.66 -5.17 -8.88
CA VAL A 93 6.42 -6.11 -8.02
C VAL A 93 5.98 -7.56 -8.24
N ALA A 94 4.68 -7.78 -8.48
CA ALA A 94 4.10 -9.10 -8.69
C ALA A 94 4.42 -9.69 -10.07
N LEU A 95 4.42 -8.84 -11.10
CA LEU A 95 4.49 -9.25 -12.51
C LEU A 95 5.91 -9.21 -13.09
N VAL A 96 6.82 -8.51 -12.42
CA VAL A 96 8.25 -8.54 -12.70
C VAL A 96 8.95 -9.33 -11.58
N PRO A 97 9.41 -10.57 -11.84
CA PRO A 97 10.07 -11.36 -10.82
C PRO A 97 11.45 -10.79 -10.46
N THR A 98 11.93 -11.09 -9.25
CA THR A 98 13.23 -10.61 -8.78
C THR A 98 14.39 -11.30 -9.51
N PRO A 99 15.46 -10.59 -9.89
CA PRO A 99 16.68 -11.23 -10.38
C PRO A 99 17.29 -12.11 -9.30
N GLY A 100 17.25 -13.43 -9.53
CA GLY A 100 17.76 -14.44 -8.60
C GLY A 100 16.68 -15.38 -8.14
N GLU A 101 16.62 -16.55 -8.76
CA GLU A 101 15.66 -17.61 -8.43
C GLU A 101 15.88 -18.26 -7.05
N GLY A 102 17.07 -18.03 -6.46
CA GLY A 102 17.52 -18.73 -5.26
C GLY A 102 17.64 -20.23 -5.48
N THR A 103 18.03 -20.96 -4.43
CA THR A 103 18.26 -22.42 -4.52
C THR A 103 17.23 -23.22 -3.72
N CYS A 104 16.49 -22.58 -2.83
CA CYS A 104 15.59 -23.26 -1.89
C CYS A 104 14.16 -23.35 -2.41
N ARG A 105 13.77 -24.55 -2.85
CA ARG A 105 12.45 -24.87 -3.41
C ARG A 105 12.14 -26.35 -3.24
N SER A 106 10.87 -26.69 -2.99
CA SER A 106 10.44 -28.06 -2.69
C SER A 106 10.32 -28.95 -3.94
N VAL A 107 10.23 -28.33 -5.12
CA VAL A 107 10.13 -29.00 -6.41
C VAL A 107 11.16 -28.41 -7.38
N PRO A 108 11.69 -29.20 -8.34
CA PRO A 108 12.52 -28.67 -9.41
C PRO A 108 11.78 -27.55 -10.13
N ALA A 109 12.47 -26.44 -10.36
CA ALA A 109 11.83 -25.37 -11.07
C ALA A 109 11.80 -25.61 -12.57
N THR A 110 10.66 -25.27 -13.16
CA THR A 110 10.50 -25.15 -14.59
C THR A 110 10.10 -23.71 -14.88
N PHE A 111 11.07 -22.88 -15.24
CA PHE A 111 10.81 -21.50 -15.62
C PHE A 111 10.67 -21.42 -17.13
N GLY A 112 9.62 -20.73 -17.60
CA GLY A 112 9.63 -20.21 -18.96
C GLY A 112 10.62 -19.05 -19.10
N ASP A 113 10.71 -18.47 -20.29
CA ASP A 113 11.51 -17.26 -20.53
C ASP A 113 11.00 -16.10 -19.65
N PRO A 114 11.78 -15.64 -18.65
CA PRO A 114 11.35 -14.55 -17.77
C PRO A 114 11.09 -13.25 -18.52
N SER A 115 11.89 -12.94 -19.55
CA SER A 115 11.72 -11.70 -20.32
C SER A 115 10.44 -11.75 -21.15
N ALA A 116 10.09 -12.91 -21.72
CA ALA A 116 8.81 -13.09 -22.40
C ALA A 116 7.61 -12.94 -21.46
N ASN A 117 7.71 -13.51 -20.25
CA ASN A 117 6.67 -13.39 -19.22
C ASN A 117 6.49 -11.93 -18.77
N ILE A 118 7.60 -11.23 -18.48
CA ILE A 118 7.58 -9.81 -18.12
C ILE A 118 6.97 -8.99 -19.25
N ALA A 119 7.34 -9.27 -20.50
CA ALA A 119 6.80 -8.55 -21.65
C ALA A 119 5.29 -8.73 -21.77
N ASN A 120 4.79 -9.97 -21.71
CA ASN A 120 3.35 -10.25 -21.76
C ASN A 120 2.60 -9.54 -20.62
N ASN A 121 3.07 -9.71 -19.39
CA ASN A 121 2.37 -9.23 -18.20
C ASN A 121 2.37 -7.70 -18.11
N MET A 122 3.50 -7.05 -18.38
CA MET A 122 3.60 -5.59 -18.31
C MET A 122 2.90 -4.92 -19.48
N LEU A 123 2.94 -5.49 -20.70
CA LEU A 123 2.13 -4.98 -21.80
C LEU A 123 0.64 -5.07 -21.48
N ALA A 124 0.16 -6.18 -20.92
CA ALA A 124 -1.23 -6.30 -20.47
C ALA A 124 -1.58 -5.24 -19.41
N LEU A 125 -0.70 -5.03 -18.42
CA LEU A 125 -0.86 -4.00 -17.40
C LEU A 125 -0.92 -2.59 -18.02
N PHE A 126 -0.07 -2.28 -18.99
CA PHE A 126 -0.06 -0.97 -19.65
C PHE A 126 -1.28 -0.75 -20.54
N ILE A 127 -1.69 -1.76 -21.31
CA ILE A 127 -2.85 -1.70 -22.20
C ILE A 127 -4.14 -1.44 -21.41
N ILE A 128 -4.31 -2.05 -20.24
CA ILE A 128 -5.49 -1.85 -19.39
C ILE A 128 -5.32 -0.65 -18.44
N GLY A 129 -4.11 -0.41 -17.95
CA GLY A 129 -3.82 0.72 -17.06
C GLY A 129 -4.02 2.07 -17.73
N ALA A 130 -3.70 2.20 -19.01
CA ALA A 130 -3.86 3.44 -19.77
C ALA A 130 -5.32 3.94 -19.82
N PRO A 131 -6.33 3.15 -20.26
CA PRO A 131 -7.72 3.58 -20.22
C PRO A 131 -8.23 3.81 -18.80
N CYS A 132 -7.80 3.01 -17.80
CA CYS A 132 -8.14 3.29 -16.39
C CYS A 132 -7.63 4.66 -15.93
N LEU A 133 -6.39 5.01 -16.25
CA LEU A 133 -5.81 6.31 -15.90
C LEU A 133 -6.51 7.47 -16.64
N VAL A 134 -6.86 7.27 -17.92
CA VAL A 134 -7.65 8.24 -18.70
C VAL A 134 -9.03 8.44 -18.10
N LEU A 135 -9.72 7.37 -17.69
CA LEU A 135 -11.02 7.46 -17.02
C LEU A 135 -10.90 8.20 -15.69
N THR A 136 -9.88 7.93 -14.88
CA THR A 136 -9.59 8.68 -13.66
C THR A 136 -9.37 10.16 -13.98
N ALA A 137 -8.57 10.48 -15.00
CA ALA A 137 -8.34 11.86 -15.43
C ALA A 137 -9.65 12.56 -15.82
N VAL A 138 -10.52 11.89 -16.59
CA VAL A 138 -11.83 12.43 -16.99
C VAL A 138 -12.71 12.68 -15.77
N PHE A 139 -12.76 11.77 -14.79
CA PHE A 139 -13.53 11.98 -13.56
C PHE A 139 -13.02 13.14 -12.72
N VAL A 140 -11.69 13.27 -12.58
CA VAL A 140 -11.06 14.38 -11.84
C VAL A 140 -11.32 15.71 -12.53
N LEU A 141 -11.20 15.78 -13.86
CA LEU A 141 -11.38 17.03 -14.63
C LEU A 141 -12.85 17.44 -14.77
N ARG A 142 -13.79 16.48 -14.74
CA ARG A 142 -15.24 16.76 -14.74
C ARG A 142 -15.78 17.12 -13.37
N SER A 143 -15.14 16.63 -12.31
CA SER A 143 -15.36 17.13 -10.95
C SER A 143 -14.76 18.53 -10.85
N LYS A 144 -15.28 19.44 -9.99
CA LYS A 144 -14.61 20.74 -9.76
C LYS A 144 -13.19 20.46 -9.25
N PRO A 145 -12.13 20.66 -10.06
CA PRO A 145 -10.84 20.03 -9.76
C PRO A 145 -10.16 20.81 -8.64
N GLU A 146 -10.02 20.17 -7.48
CA GLU A 146 -9.16 20.67 -6.41
C GLU A 146 -7.70 20.28 -6.69
N LEU A 147 -6.75 21.13 -6.28
CA LEU A 147 -5.32 20.95 -6.55
C LEU A 147 -4.80 19.57 -6.10
N LYS A 148 -5.33 19.03 -5.01
CA LYS A 148 -4.96 17.72 -4.47
C LYS A 148 -5.25 16.55 -5.42
N TYR A 149 -6.40 16.57 -6.10
CA TYR A 149 -6.77 15.50 -7.03
C TYR A 149 -5.93 15.59 -8.31
N LEU A 150 -5.57 16.80 -8.74
CA LEU A 150 -4.66 17.01 -9.86
C LEU A 150 -3.24 16.55 -9.51
N ALA A 151 -2.77 16.83 -8.30
CA ALA A 151 -1.47 16.36 -7.83
C ALA A 151 -1.40 14.83 -7.79
N GLY A 152 -2.41 14.17 -7.22
CA GLY A 152 -2.50 12.71 -7.21
C GLY A 152 -2.52 12.11 -8.63
N LEU A 153 -3.31 12.68 -9.54
CA LEU A 153 -3.36 12.26 -10.93
C LEU A 153 -2.01 12.45 -11.65
N ALA A 154 -1.34 13.59 -11.43
CA ALA A 154 -0.03 13.86 -12.02
C ALA A 154 1.03 12.87 -11.54
N VAL A 155 1.05 12.54 -10.25
CA VAL A 155 1.97 11.53 -9.70
C VAL A 155 1.67 10.14 -10.27
N ALA A 156 0.40 9.73 -10.29
CA ALA A 156 -0.01 8.46 -10.89
C ALA A 156 0.39 8.36 -12.37
N ALA A 157 0.15 9.42 -13.13
CA ALA A 157 0.55 9.49 -14.54
C ALA A 157 2.07 9.45 -14.72
N ALA A 158 2.83 10.15 -13.87
CA ALA A 158 4.29 10.13 -13.91
C ALA A 158 4.86 8.73 -13.64
N VAL A 159 4.34 8.02 -12.63
CA VAL A 159 4.75 6.64 -12.33
C VAL A 159 4.41 5.71 -13.50
N PHE A 160 3.19 5.82 -14.04
CA PHE A 160 2.72 4.97 -15.12
C PHE A 160 3.48 5.19 -16.44
N VAL A 161 3.62 6.45 -16.86
CA VAL A 161 4.37 6.83 -18.07
C VAL A 161 5.85 6.53 -17.91
N GLY A 162 6.43 6.79 -16.72
CA GLY A 162 7.82 6.43 -16.41
C GLY A 162 8.08 4.93 -16.58
N GLY A 163 7.15 4.09 -16.10
CA GLY A 163 7.21 2.64 -16.31
C GLY A 163 7.16 2.23 -17.79
N ILE A 164 6.26 2.84 -18.58
CA ILE A 164 6.17 2.61 -20.03
C ILE A 164 7.47 3.02 -20.74
N VAL A 165 7.94 4.24 -20.47
CA VAL A 165 9.16 4.77 -21.09
C VAL A 165 10.35 3.87 -20.77
N TRP A 166 10.50 3.47 -19.50
CA TRP A 166 11.58 2.57 -19.11
C TRP A 166 11.48 1.21 -19.83
N PHE A 167 10.29 0.62 -19.86
CA PHE A 167 10.04 -0.68 -20.51
C PHE A 167 10.43 -0.70 -21.99
N PHE A 168 10.10 0.35 -22.75
CA PHE A 168 10.39 0.43 -24.18
C PHE A 168 11.78 0.98 -24.50
N TRP A 169 12.33 1.88 -23.68
CA TRP A 169 13.62 2.52 -23.95
C TRP A 169 14.81 1.66 -23.52
N ASN A 170 14.68 0.95 -22.38
CA ASN A 170 15.74 0.10 -21.84
C ASN A 170 15.14 -1.19 -21.28
N ARG A 171 14.80 -2.12 -22.19
CA ARG A 171 14.15 -3.40 -21.87
C ARG A 171 14.96 -4.27 -20.91
N GLU A 172 16.27 -4.37 -21.13
CA GLU A 172 17.19 -5.16 -20.31
C GLU A 172 17.28 -4.60 -18.89
N GLY A 173 17.54 -3.30 -18.75
CA GLY A 173 17.55 -2.66 -17.44
C GLY A 173 16.18 -2.69 -16.74
N PHE A 174 15.08 -2.74 -17.49
CA PHE A 174 13.74 -2.95 -16.92
C PHE A 174 13.60 -4.36 -16.35
N ASP A 175 14.02 -5.40 -17.08
CA ASP A 175 13.96 -6.79 -16.60
C ASP A 175 14.79 -7.00 -15.32
N GLU A 176 15.95 -6.36 -15.22
CA GLU A 176 16.82 -6.48 -14.05
C GLU A 176 16.39 -5.55 -12.90
N GLY A 177 15.85 -4.37 -13.20
CA GLY A 177 15.68 -3.31 -12.21
C GLY A 177 14.25 -3.08 -11.74
N ALA A 178 13.24 -3.36 -12.55
CA ALA A 178 11.88 -2.87 -12.30
C ALA A 178 11.27 -3.45 -11.02
N HIS A 179 11.57 -4.71 -10.69
CA HIS A 179 11.17 -5.32 -9.42
C HIS A 179 11.69 -4.53 -8.23
N TYR A 180 13.01 -4.31 -8.16
CA TYR A 180 13.64 -3.64 -7.03
C TYR A 180 13.19 -2.19 -6.89
N THR A 181 13.12 -1.47 -8.01
CA THR A 181 12.66 -0.07 -8.03
C THR A 181 11.22 0.04 -7.55
N ALA A 182 10.32 -0.83 -8.03
CA ALA A 182 8.92 -0.82 -7.61
C ALA A 182 8.77 -1.21 -6.13
N ALA A 183 9.46 -2.26 -5.67
CA ALA A 183 9.40 -2.72 -4.29
C ALA A 183 9.91 -1.67 -3.31
N LEU A 184 11.08 -1.06 -3.61
CA LEU A 184 11.65 0.00 -2.78
C LEU A 184 10.72 1.23 -2.72
N ALA A 185 10.24 1.70 -3.87
CA ALA A 185 9.33 2.84 -3.92
C ALA A 185 8.01 2.56 -3.19
N MET A 186 7.46 1.34 -3.32
CA MET A 186 6.25 0.90 -2.61
C MET A 186 6.46 0.93 -1.10
N PHE A 187 7.56 0.35 -0.58
CA PHE A 187 7.85 0.37 0.85
C PHE A 187 8.09 1.79 1.37
N ILE A 188 8.79 2.65 0.63
CA ILE A 188 8.96 4.07 1.00
C ILE A 188 7.59 4.75 1.13
N CYS A 189 6.68 4.55 0.16
CA CYS A 189 5.34 5.12 0.23
C CYS A 189 4.57 4.62 1.47
N ILE A 190 4.62 3.31 1.75
CA ILE A 190 3.99 2.71 2.94
C ILE A 190 4.58 3.28 4.23
N ILE A 191 5.90 3.39 4.34
CA ILE A 191 6.56 3.97 5.52
C ILE A 191 6.09 5.40 5.76
N ILE A 192 6.02 6.23 4.71
CA ILE A 192 5.54 7.61 4.83
C ILE A 192 4.05 7.63 5.22
N VAL A 193 3.22 6.76 4.68
CA VAL A 193 1.80 6.60 5.08
C VAL A 193 1.66 6.32 6.58
N VAL A 194 2.49 5.43 7.11
CA VAL A 194 2.47 5.07 8.55
C VAL A 194 2.96 6.24 9.41
N ILE A 195 3.96 6.99 8.96
CA ILE A 195 4.43 8.23 9.63
C ILE A 195 3.33 9.28 9.65
N VAL A 196 2.65 9.52 8.52
CA VAL A 196 1.53 10.45 8.41
C VAL A 196 0.39 10.04 9.36
N ASN A 197 0.08 8.75 9.45
CA ASN A 197 -0.89 8.21 10.40
C ASN A 197 -0.47 8.44 11.87
N ALA A 198 0.82 8.28 12.18
CA ALA A 198 1.34 8.56 13.52
C ALA A 198 1.20 10.02 13.93
N GLN A 199 1.40 10.94 12.99
CA GLN A 199 1.23 12.38 13.23
C GLN A 199 -0.25 12.75 13.43
N GLN A 200 -1.15 12.11 12.70
CA GLN A 200 -2.59 12.36 12.79
C GLN A 200 -3.24 11.81 14.07
N TYR A 201 -2.72 10.71 14.62
CA TYR A 201 -3.32 10.05 15.79
C TYR A 201 -3.55 11.01 16.98
N HIS A 202 -2.66 11.98 17.16
CA HIS A 202 -2.75 12.97 18.25
C HIS A 202 -3.66 14.18 17.96
N ARG A 203 -4.16 14.33 16.72
CA ARG A 203 -5.00 15.47 16.31
C ARG A 203 -6.50 15.24 16.52
N LYS A 204 -6.91 14.19 17.27
CA LYS A 204 -8.33 13.94 17.56
C LYS A 204 -8.94 15.13 18.34
N PRO A 205 -10.14 15.62 17.97
CA PRO A 205 -10.78 16.72 18.68
C PRO A 205 -11.04 16.37 20.15
N ALA A 206 -10.97 17.39 21.01
CA ALA A 206 -11.01 17.31 22.48
C ALA A 206 -12.29 16.69 23.08
N THR A 207 -13.27 16.31 22.25
CA THR A 207 -14.52 15.65 22.64
C THR A 207 -14.36 14.14 22.84
N ALA A 208 -13.24 13.54 22.44
CA ALA A 208 -12.97 12.12 22.67
C ALA A 208 -12.65 11.86 24.15
N SER A 209 -13.51 11.06 24.82
CA SER A 209 -13.33 10.64 26.21
C SER A 209 -12.02 9.85 26.38
N LYS A 210 -11.05 10.49 27.05
CA LYS A 210 -9.69 10.04 27.38
C LYS A 210 -8.77 9.81 26.17
N PRO A 211 -7.78 10.70 25.91
CA PRO A 211 -6.73 10.38 24.95
C PRO A 211 -5.96 9.15 25.42
N SER A 212 -5.92 8.10 24.60
CA SER A 212 -4.95 7.01 24.78
C SER A 212 -3.56 7.62 24.68
N THR A 213 -2.77 7.53 25.75
CA THR A 213 -1.39 8.05 25.81
C THR A 213 -0.41 7.26 24.93
N ARG A 214 -0.83 6.12 24.39
CA ARG A 214 -0.01 5.28 23.51
C ARG A 214 -0.42 5.48 22.07
N ASN A 215 0.53 5.93 21.24
CA ASN A 215 0.41 6.01 19.79
C ASN A 215 1.02 4.75 19.15
N PRO A 216 0.23 3.73 18.80
CA PRO A 216 0.75 2.50 18.20
C PRO A 216 1.40 2.76 16.84
N TYR A 217 0.92 3.73 16.07
CA TYR A 217 1.46 4.08 14.76
C TYR A 217 2.87 4.64 14.86
N ALA A 218 3.19 5.42 15.90
CA ALA A 218 4.53 5.94 16.11
C ALA A 218 5.55 4.82 16.34
N VAL A 219 5.18 3.79 17.12
CA VAL A 219 6.04 2.62 17.36
C VAL A 219 6.26 1.85 16.05
N ILE A 220 5.20 1.63 15.27
CA ILE A 220 5.29 0.94 13.99
C ILE A 220 6.15 1.74 13.00
N ALA A 221 5.94 3.06 12.90
CA ALA A 221 6.71 3.94 12.02
C ALA A 221 8.21 3.88 12.32
N VAL A 222 8.59 4.01 13.60
CA VAL A 222 9.99 3.92 14.03
C VAL A 222 10.55 2.55 13.70
N ALA A 223 9.82 1.47 13.98
CA ALA A 223 10.27 0.12 13.67
C ALA A 223 10.46 -0.11 12.15
N MET A 224 9.57 0.42 11.31
CA MET A 224 9.66 0.30 9.85
C MET A 224 10.85 1.04 9.24
N VAL A 225 11.43 2.01 9.95
CA VAL A 225 12.66 2.72 9.51
C VAL A 225 13.89 2.06 10.13
N VAL A 226 13.89 1.86 11.44
CA VAL A 226 15.07 1.42 12.19
C VAL A 226 15.43 -0.03 11.89
N ALA A 227 14.46 -0.94 11.83
CA ALA A 227 14.77 -2.37 11.66
C ALA A 227 15.43 -2.66 10.30
N PRO A 228 14.95 -2.14 9.14
CA PRO A 228 15.65 -2.32 7.88
C PRO A 228 17.06 -1.75 7.85
N LEU A 229 17.27 -0.58 8.45
CA LEU A 229 18.59 0.06 8.51
C LEU A 229 19.58 -0.77 9.34
N LEU A 230 19.15 -1.30 10.48
CA LEU A 230 19.99 -2.16 11.31
C LEU A 230 20.33 -3.49 10.60
N LEU A 231 19.35 -4.12 9.95
CA LEU A 231 19.57 -5.36 9.20
C LEU A 231 20.47 -5.14 7.98
N ALA A 232 20.32 -4.01 7.28
CA ALA A 232 21.18 -3.63 6.17
C ALA A 232 22.61 -3.34 6.63
N ALA A 233 22.79 -2.63 7.75
CA ALA A 233 24.11 -2.39 8.34
C ALA A 233 24.76 -3.71 8.79
N TYR A 234 23.98 -4.62 9.40
CA TYR A 234 24.47 -5.94 9.78
C TYR A 234 24.93 -6.75 8.55
N LYS A 235 24.12 -6.76 7.47
CA LYS A 235 24.51 -7.38 6.20
C LYS A 235 25.83 -6.82 5.68
N TRP A 236 25.98 -5.49 5.67
CA TRP A 236 27.18 -4.82 5.18
C TRP A 236 28.44 -5.18 5.98
N ILE A 237 28.32 -5.31 7.30
CA ILE A 237 29.46 -5.59 8.19
C ILE A 237 29.81 -7.08 8.22
N PHE A 238 28.81 -7.96 8.26
CA PHE A 238 28.99 -9.39 8.54
C PHE A 238 28.69 -10.33 7.37
N GLY A 239 28.22 -9.82 6.22
CA GLY A 239 27.97 -10.61 5.02
C GLY A 239 26.87 -11.66 5.20
N TRP A 240 25.64 -11.23 5.47
CA TRP A 240 24.51 -12.14 5.72
C TRP A 240 23.51 -12.18 4.55
N ASP A 241 23.44 -13.32 3.88
CA ASP A 241 22.65 -13.51 2.65
C ASP A 241 21.13 -13.41 2.86
N HIS A 242 20.63 -13.80 4.05
CA HIS A 242 19.20 -13.77 4.35
C HIS A 242 18.71 -12.41 4.87
N ALA A 243 19.57 -11.39 4.99
CA ALA A 243 19.14 -10.11 5.57
C ALA A 243 17.97 -9.49 4.80
N VAL A 244 17.89 -9.67 3.47
CA VAL A 244 16.79 -9.15 2.65
C VAL A 244 15.46 -9.84 3.01
N LEU A 245 15.44 -11.17 3.14
CA LEU A 245 14.28 -11.93 3.64
C LEU A 245 13.76 -11.35 4.96
N TRP A 246 14.65 -11.07 5.91
CA TRP A 246 14.25 -10.53 7.22
C TRP A 246 13.79 -9.08 7.14
N ILE A 247 14.41 -8.26 6.30
CA ILE A 247 13.95 -6.88 6.04
C ILE A 247 12.53 -6.89 5.50
N GLU A 248 12.28 -7.66 4.44
CA GLU A 248 10.97 -7.79 3.82
C GLU A 248 9.94 -8.37 4.79
N GLY A 249 10.30 -9.43 5.52
CA GLY A 249 9.43 -10.07 6.51
C GLY A 249 9.04 -9.13 7.66
N VAL A 250 9.99 -8.37 8.20
CA VAL A 250 9.71 -7.37 9.25
C VAL A 250 8.82 -6.25 8.71
N LEU A 251 9.09 -5.73 7.50
CA LEU A 251 8.26 -4.68 6.91
C LEU A 251 6.83 -5.14 6.64
N ILE A 252 6.64 -6.35 6.10
CA ILE A 252 5.31 -6.93 5.88
C ILE A 252 4.58 -7.18 7.20
N PHE A 253 5.28 -7.70 8.22
CA PHE A 253 4.71 -7.91 9.55
C PHE A 253 4.25 -6.59 10.18
N LEU A 254 5.09 -5.55 10.13
CA LEU A 254 4.75 -4.22 10.63
C LEU A 254 3.59 -3.59 9.84
N PHE A 255 3.51 -3.84 8.53
CA PHE A 255 2.39 -3.42 7.70
C PHE A 255 1.08 -4.11 8.10
N ALA A 256 1.12 -5.40 8.47
CA ALA A 256 -0.04 -6.09 9.04
C ALA A 256 -0.46 -5.46 10.38
N LEU A 257 0.51 -5.17 11.27
CA LEU A 257 0.23 -4.50 12.55
C LEU A 257 -0.38 -3.10 12.36
N PHE A 258 0.06 -2.37 11.34
CA PHE A 258 -0.53 -1.10 10.94
C PHE A 258 -2.01 -1.27 10.59
N TRP A 259 -2.34 -2.19 9.68
CA TRP A 259 -3.74 -2.43 9.29
C TRP A 259 -4.60 -2.96 10.42
N ILE A 260 -4.06 -3.80 11.30
CA ILE A 260 -4.77 -4.26 12.50
C ILE A 260 -5.09 -3.07 13.41
N SER A 261 -4.13 -2.16 13.60
CA SER A 261 -4.31 -0.96 14.43
C SER A 261 -5.35 -0.03 13.82
N GLN A 262 -5.28 0.23 12.52
CA GLN A 262 -6.23 1.09 11.81
C GLN A 262 -7.64 0.50 11.71
N THR A 263 -7.74 -0.83 11.58
CA THR A 263 -9.03 -1.53 11.61
C THR A 263 -9.72 -1.40 12.96
N LYS A 264 -8.95 -1.55 14.06
CA LYS A 264 -9.46 -1.38 15.42
C LYS A 264 -9.85 0.06 15.70
N GLU A 265 -9.01 1.02 15.29
CA GLU A 265 -9.28 2.44 15.51
C GLU A 265 -10.54 2.90 14.76
N LEU A 266 -10.65 2.57 13.46
CA LEU A 266 -11.66 3.13 12.57
C LEU A 266 -12.81 2.16 12.28
N TRP A 267 -13.06 1.22 13.20
CA TRP A 267 -14.06 0.17 13.02
C TRP A 267 -15.44 0.73 12.68
N ASN A 268 -15.87 1.79 13.37
CA ASN A 268 -17.20 2.41 13.21
C ASN A 268 -17.20 3.71 12.39
N GLU A 269 -16.03 4.27 12.09
CA GLU A 269 -15.88 5.59 11.44
C GLU A 269 -15.54 5.47 9.94
N GLY A 270 -14.81 4.42 9.54
CA GLY A 270 -14.31 4.26 8.17
C GLY A 270 -13.10 5.14 7.88
N LEU A 271 -13.25 6.46 8.01
CA LEU A 271 -12.22 7.50 7.81
C LEU A 271 -12.11 8.38 9.06
N ARG A 272 -10.93 8.98 9.30
CA ARG A 272 -10.83 10.06 10.31
C ARG A 272 -11.51 11.32 9.74
N GLU A 273 -12.28 12.02 10.57
CA GLU A 273 -12.80 13.34 10.19
C GLU A 273 -11.62 14.33 10.04
N GLU A 274 -11.58 15.07 8.93
CA GLU A 274 -10.64 16.18 8.79
C GLU A 274 -11.01 17.25 9.82
N VAL A 275 -10.04 17.67 10.65
CA VAL A 275 -10.21 18.86 11.48
C VAL A 275 -10.24 20.06 10.53
N GLY A 276 -11.44 20.48 10.13
CA GLY A 276 -11.63 21.74 9.42
C GLY A 276 -11.08 22.91 10.23
N PRO A 277 -10.82 24.08 9.59
CA PRO A 277 -10.49 25.29 10.33
C PRO A 277 -11.50 25.46 11.46
N GLN A 278 -11.02 25.65 12.69
CA GLN A 278 -11.89 25.87 13.85
C GLN A 278 -12.97 26.87 13.45
N GLN A 279 -14.24 26.42 13.39
CA GLN A 279 -15.33 27.37 13.40
C GLN A 279 -15.13 28.18 14.68
N GLN A 280 -14.82 29.46 14.51
CA GLN A 280 -14.79 30.41 15.61
C GLN A 280 -16.08 30.23 16.41
N PRO A 281 -16.02 30.22 17.75
CA PRO A 281 -17.20 30.08 18.58
C PRO A 281 -18.25 31.07 18.11
N GLY A 282 -19.44 30.55 17.79
CA GLY A 282 -20.47 31.25 17.04
C GLY A 282 -20.74 32.66 17.56
N THR A 283 -20.80 33.61 16.63
CA THR A 283 -21.63 34.80 16.80
C THR A 283 -23.07 34.32 17.07
N PRO A 284 -23.75 34.79 18.12
CA PRO A 284 -25.10 34.35 18.44
C PRO A 284 -26.05 34.55 17.25
N ASP A 285 -26.91 33.55 17.01
CA ASP A 285 -27.98 33.59 16.02
C ASP A 285 -28.71 34.95 16.06
N GLN A 286 -28.62 35.70 14.96
CA GLN A 286 -29.58 36.77 14.74
C GLN A 286 -30.94 36.11 14.46
N PRO A 287 -32.00 36.47 15.21
CA PRO A 287 -33.32 35.93 14.96
C PRO A 287 -33.78 36.32 13.56
N SER A 288 -34.31 35.35 12.81
CA SER A 288 -34.91 35.59 11.50
C SER A 288 -36.00 36.66 11.58
N PRO A 289 -36.07 37.62 10.64
CA PRO A 289 -37.11 38.62 10.64
C PRO A 289 -38.47 37.95 10.44
N ALA A 290 -39.36 38.16 11.41
CA ALA A 290 -40.73 37.70 11.35
C ALA A 290 -41.43 38.22 10.09
N TYR A 291 -42.03 37.30 9.34
CA TYR A 291 -42.89 37.58 8.20
C TYR A 291 -44.12 38.37 8.68
N ARG A 292 -44.17 39.69 8.41
CA ARG A 292 -45.39 40.48 8.58
C ARG A 292 -46.36 40.13 7.46
N SER A 293 -47.45 39.46 7.81
CA SER A 293 -48.65 39.41 6.98
C SER A 293 -49.28 40.80 6.92
N THR A 294 -49.32 41.41 5.74
CA THR A 294 -50.15 42.57 5.45
C THR A 294 -51.54 42.09 5.02
N SER A 295 -52.55 42.44 5.81
CA SER A 295 -53.96 42.53 5.42
C SER A 295 -54.40 43.98 5.59
#